data_AF-A0A0G1WAN8-F1
#
_entry.id   AF-A0A0G1WAN8-F1
#
_cell.length_a   1.000
_cell.length_b   1.000
_cell.length_c   1.000
_cell.angle_alpha   90.00
_cell.angle_beta   90.00
_cell.angle_gamma   90.00
#
_symmetry.space_group_name_H-M   'P 1'
#
loop_
_entity.id
_entity.type
_entity.pdbx_description
1 polymer ?
#
loop_
_entity_poly.entity_id
_entity_poly.type
_entity_poly.pdbx_seq_one_letter_code
_entity_poly.pdbx_strand_id
1 'polypeptide(L)'
;MRKNSKEKIYGLLFKGNDQKLDPTAQRLKDRYERIFCKWLDDPALRDLDMRNFIQKEFSVSYTQSHRDLEVVKFMLGNVSNAAKEWQRYMAIDMIKKGYELVTKEDGDRLDIKRGLAMIKAGEAIGKVTKLDKEDPEPIPYDDIVPQSFEPTGDVSVLGMKKIPQLKELQARLRKKYGSLIEEAKVIAADENEKSIL
;
A
#
# COMPACT_ATOMS: atom_id res chain seq x y z
N MET A 1 -24.36 12.79 3.05
CA MET A 1 -25.10 12.49 1.80
C MET A 1 -24.23 12.35 0.53
N ARG A 2 -22.88 12.39 0.58
CA ARG A 2 -21.99 12.39 -0.62
C ARG A 2 -21.36 11.04 -1.05
N LYS A 3 -21.50 9.97 -0.26
CA LYS A 3 -20.91 8.64 -0.60
C LYS A 3 -21.55 8.03 -1.87
N ASN A 4 -22.85 8.25 -2.05
CA ASN A 4 -23.66 7.66 -3.10
C ASN A 4 -23.27 8.12 -4.53
N SER A 5 -22.72 9.33 -4.71
CA SER A 5 -22.35 9.83 -6.04
C SER A 5 -21.09 9.18 -6.61
N LYS A 6 -20.09 8.86 -5.76
CA LYS A 6 -18.83 8.25 -6.20
C LYS A 6 -19.04 6.80 -6.67
N GLU A 7 -19.80 6.03 -5.89
CA GLU A 7 -20.13 4.63 -6.20
C GLU A 7 -20.97 4.51 -7.47
N LYS A 8 -21.88 5.47 -7.72
CA LYS A 8 -22.65 5.54 -8.97
C LYS A 8 -21.77 5.82 -10.18
N ILE A 9 -20.84 6.77 -10.09
CA ILE A 9 -19.92 7.07 -11.19
C ILE A 9 -19.00 5.87 -11.47
N TYR A 10 -18.50 5.21 -10.42
CA TYR A 10 -17.71 3.98 -10.57
C TYR A 10 -18.49 2.86 -11.28
N GLY A 11 -19.73 2.61 -10.86
CA GLY A 11 -20.60 1.62 -11.51
C GLY A 11 -20.87 1.93 -12.98
N LEU A 12 -20.97 3.20 -13.35
CA LEU A 12 -21.23 3.60 -14.73
C LEU A 12 -19.98 3.53 -15.62
N LEU A 13 -18.80 3.83 -15.07
CA LEU A 13 -17.52 3.73 -15.79
C LEU A 13 -17.11 2.28 -16.06
N PHE A 14 -17.35 1.37 -15.11
CA PHE A 14 -16.79 0.01 -15.17
C PHE A 14 -17.82 -1.12 -15.27
N LYS A 15 -19.10 -0.89 -14.94
CA LYS A 15 -20.15 -1.93 -14.98
C LYS A 15 -21.18 -1.75 -16.10
N GLY A 16 -21.00 -0.76 -16.98
CA GLY A 16 -21.79 -0.62 -18.22
C GLY A 16 -23.27 -0.29 -18.03
N ASN A 17 -23.65 0.38 -16.94
CA ASN A 17 -25.04 0.80 -16.73
C ASN A 17 -25.36 2.09 -17.49
N ASP A 18 -26.25 2.04 -18.48
CA ASP A 18 -26.76 3.20 -19.25
C ASP A 18 -27.76 4.07 -18.47
N GLN A 19 -27.45 4.37 -17.21
CA GLN A 19 -28.32 5.19 -16.39
C GLN A 19 -28.12 6.68 -16.77
N LYS A 20 -29.20 7.38 -17.14
CA LYS A 20 -29.14 8.83 -17.43
C LYS A 20 -28.63 9.58 -16.19
N LEU A 21 -27.42 10.12 -16.29
CA LEU A 21 -26.79 10.91 -15.24
C LEU A 21 -27.33 12.35 -15.25
N ASP A 22 -27.35 12.95 -14.06
CA ASP A 22 -27.56 14.40 -13.92
C ASP A 22 -26.43 15.17 -14.66
N PRO A 23 -26.68 16.34 -15.26
CA PRO A 23 -25.67 17.08 -16.03
C PRO A 23 -24.40 17.39 -15.23
N THR A 24 -24.50 17.55 -13.90
CA THR A 24 -23.32 17.73 -13.05
C THR A 24 -22.51 16.45 -12.90
N ALA A 25 -23.18 15.30 -12.77
CA ALA A 25 -22.55 14.00 -12.68
C ALA A 25 -21.90 13.59 -14.02
N GLN A 26 -22.49 13.96 -15.15
CA GLN A 26 -21.90 13.74 -16.47
C GLN A 26 -20.56 14.50 -16.61
N ARG A 27 -20.51 15.77 -16.23
CA ARG A 27 -19.26 16.55 -16.25
C ARG A 27 -18.16 15.95 -15.36
N LEU A 28 -18.55 15.38 -14.20
CA LEU A 28 -17.61 14.68 -13.31
C LEU A 28 -17.08 13.40 -13.96
N LYS A 29 -17.96 12.65 -14.63
CA LYS A 29 -17.59 11.44 -15.36
C LYS A 29 -16.57 11.76 -16.45
N ASP A 30 -16.87 12.69 -17.34
CA ASP A 30 -15.99 13.08 -18.46
C ASP A 30 -14.63 13.56 -17.94
N ARG A 31 -14.62 14.28 -16.81
CA ARG A 31 -13.38 14.71 -16.15
C ARG A 31 -12.57 13.52 -15.62
N TYR A 32 -13.20 12.58 -14.94
CA TYR A 32 -12.50 11.40 -14.41
C TYR A 32 -11.97 10.49 -15.53
N GLU A 33 -12.73 10.31 -16.61
CA GLU A 33 -12.27 9.60 -17.81
C GLU A 33 -11.03 10.28 -18.40
N ARG A 34 -11.04 11.61 -18.55
CA ARG A 34 -9.89 12.34 -19.10
C ARG A 34 -8.64 12.23 -18.23
N ILE A 35 -8.79 12.34 -16.91
CA ILE A 35 -7.68 12.15 -15.95
C ILE A 35 -7.14 10.74 -16.06
N PHE A 36 -8.04 9.75 -16.14
CA PHE A 36 -7.69 8.34 -16.26
C PHE A 36 -6.91 8.06 -17.55
N CYS A 37 -7.40 8.51 -18.71
CA CYS A 37 -6.68 8.39 -19.98
C CYS A 37 -5.30 9.05 -19.91
N LYS A 38 -5.22 10.27 -19.36
CA LYS A 38 -3.94 10.98 -19.25
C LYS A 38 -2.93 10.23 -18.37
N TRP A 39 -3.41 9.56 -17.31
CA TRP A 39 -2.55 8.77 -16.43
C TRP A 39 -2.15 7.44 -17.06
N LEU A 40 -3.02 6.82 -17.85
CA LEU A 40 -2.66 5.63 -18.63
C LEU A 40 -1.64 5.94 -19.73
N ASP A 41 -1.76 7.09 -20.39
CA ASP A 41 -0.83 7.52 -21.43
C ASP A 41 0.56 7.81 -20.85
N ASP A 42 0.61 8.35 -19.63
CA ASP A 42 1.86 8.65 -18.94
C ASP A 42 1.79 8.24 -17.45
N PRO A 43 2.05 6.97 -17.14
CA PRO A 43 1.98 6.47 -15.76
C PRO A 43 3.08 7.01 -14.84
N ALA A 44 4.15 7.59 -15.41
CA ALA A 44 5.24 8.20 -14.66
C ALA A 44 4.91 9.62 -14.18
N LEU A 45 3.78 10.19 -14.61
CA LEU A 45 3.40 11.55 -14.22
C LEU A 45 3.30 11.66 -12.69
N ARG A 46 3.94 12.69 -12.13
CA ARG A 46 3.83 12.97 -10.70
C ARG A 46 2.43 13.52 -10.40
N ASP A 47 1.96 13.26 -9.18
CA ASP A 47 0.72 13.83 -8.67
C ASP A 47 0.63 15.36 -8.82
N LEU A 48 1.77 16.05 -8.69
CA LEU A 48 1.84 17.50 -8.89
C LEU A 48 1.49 17.90 -10.32
N ASP A 49 2.07 17.21 -11.29
CA ASP A 49 1.86 17.49 -12.71
C ASP A 49 0.44 17.12 -13.13
N MET A 50 -0.12 16.03 -12.58
CA MET A 50 -1.51 15.65 -12.81
C MET A 50 -2.50 16.67 -12.23
N ARG A 51 -2.23 17.22 -11.03
CA ARG A 51 -3.04 18.30 -10.45
C ARG A 51 -2.99 19.57 -11.30
N ASN A 52 -1.80 19.94 -11.76
CA ASN A 52 -1.63 21.09 -12.65
C ASN A 52 -2.37 20.91 -13.97
N PHE A 53 -2.36 19.70 -14.53
CA PHE A 53 -3.13 19.34 -15.70
C PHE A 53 -4.65 19.49 -15.45
N ILE A 54 -5.15 18.93 -14.34
CA ILE A 54 -6.58 19.02 -13.98
C ILE A 54 -7.04 20.47 -13.84
N GLN A 55 -6.25 21.31 -13.17
CA GLN A 55 -6.58 22.73 -12.97
C GLN A 55 -6.62 23.48 -14.30
N LYS A 56 -5.67 23.22 -15.21
CA LYS A 56 -5.60 23.89 -16.51
C LYS A 56 -6.71 23.44 -17.45
N GLU A 57 -6.92 22.13 -17.58
CA GLU A 57 -7.89 21.56 -18.54
C GLU A 57 -9.34 21.87 -18.13
N PHE A 58 -9.66 21.76 -16.84
CA PHE A 58 -11.04 21.86 -16.35
C PHE A 58 -11.34 23.16 -15.58
N SER A 59 -10.37 24.07 -15.47
CA SER A 59 -10.51 25.35 -14.74
C SER A 59 -11.06 25.16 -13.32
N VAL A 60 -10.64 24.10 -12.64
CA VAL A 60 -11.07 23.78 -11.27
C VAL A 60 -10.12 24.36 -10.24
N SER A 61 -10.62 24.58 -9.02
CA SER A 61 -9.80 25.06 -7.91
C SER A 61 -8.76 24.02 -7.47
N TYR A 62 -7.69 24.50 -6.84
CA TYR A 62 -6.63 23.66 -6.28
C TYR A 62 -7.19 22.54 -5.39
N THR A 63 -8.07 22.87 -4.44
CA THR A 63 -8.69 21.88 -3.55
C THR A 63 -9.52 20.84 -4.30
N GLN A 64 -10.21 21.24 -5.37
CA GLN A 64 -11.01 20.33 -6.17
C GLN A 64 -10.13 19.36 -6.97
N SER A 65 -9.01 19.83 -7.53
CA SER A 65 -8.06 18.96 -8.25
C SER A 65 -7.47 17.86 -7.38
N HIS A 66 -7.22 18.12 -6.09
CA HIS A 66 -6.76 17.09 -5.14
C HIS A 66 -7.84 16.04 -4.91
N ARG A 67 -9.08 16.47 -4.62
CA ARG A 67 -10.21 15.56 -4.41
C ARG A 67 -10.49 14.69 -5.63
N ASP A 68 -10.40 15.27 -6.82
CA ASP A 68 -10.61 14.53 -8.06
C ASP A 68 -9.51 13.49 -8.28
N LEU A 69 -8.25 13.86 -8.05
CA LEU A 69 -7.13 12.94 -8.16
C LEU A 69 -7.24 11.77 -7.16
N GLU A 70 -7.61 12.04 -5.90
CA GLU A 70 -7.83 11.01 -4.90
C GLU A 70 -8.94 10.03 -5.30
N VAL A 71 -10.04 10.55 -5.87
CA VAL A 71 -11.14 9.72 -6.36
C VAL A 71 -10.68 8.85 -7.53
N VAL A 72 -9.94 9.39 -8.49
CA VAL A 72 -9.39 8.61 -9.61
C VAL A 72 -8.40 7.54 -9.13
N LYS A 73 -7.51 7.87 -8.19
CA LYS A 73 -6.59 6.89 -7.58
C LYS A 73 -7.34 5.76 -6.86
N PHE A 74 -8.39 6.11 -6.13
CA PHE A 74 -9.24 5.12 -5.48
C PHE A 74 -9.89 4.18 -6.52
N MET A 75 -10.37 4.72 -7.63
CA MET A 75 -10.99 3.94 -8.71
C MET A 75 -10.00 3.05 -9.46
N LEU A 76 -8.74 3.47 -9.60
CA LEU A 76 -7.64 2.67 -10.18
C LEU A 76 -7.30 1.43 -9.34
N GLY A 77 -7.65 1.42 -8.06
CA GLY A 77 -7.26 0.35 -7.14
C GLY A 77 -5.75 0.35 -6.84
N ASN A 78 -5.30 -0.58 -5.99
CA ASN A 78 -3.89 -0.72 -5.69
C ASN A 78 -3.19 -1.33 -6.91
N VAL A 79 -2.66 -0.48 -7.79
CA VAL A 79 -1.95 -0.77 -9.06
C VAL A 79 -0.60 -1.46 -8.78
N SER A 80 -0.50 -2.40 -7.85
CA SER A 80 0.74 -3.14 -7.60
C SER A 80 1.09 -4.05 -8.80
N ASN A 81 0.10 -4.76 -9.35
CA ASN A 81 0.30 -5.63 -10.52
C ASN A 81 0.44 -4.84 -11.82
N ALA A 82 -0.37 -3.80 -12.01
CA ALA A 82 -0.25 -2.92 -13.17
C ALA A 82 1.04 -2.07 -13.13
N ALA A 83 1.61 -1.80 -11.95
CA ALA A 83 2.95 -1.22 -11.85
C ALA A 83 4.02 -2.17 -12.40
N LYS A 84 3.99 -3.48 -12.10
CA LYS A 84 4.97 -4.43 -12.65
C LYS A 84 4.85 -4.58 -14.17
N GLU A 85 3.64 -4.75 -14.69
CA GLU A 85 3.43 -4.86 -16.14
C GLU A 85 3.87 -3.58 -16.86
N TRP A 86 3.62 -2.42 -16.24
CA TRP A 86 4.11 -1.14 -16.76
C TRP A 86 5.64 -1.04 -16.74
N GLN A 87 6.30 -1.49 -15.65
CA GLN A 87 7.77 -1.55 -15.60
C GLN A 87 8.33 -2.49 -16.68
N ARG A 88 7.64 -3.60 -16.96
CA ARG A 88 7.99 -4.52 -18.06
C ARG A 88 7.84 -3.84 -19.41
N TYR A 89 6.72 -3.16 -19.64
CA TYR A 89 6.48 -2.39 -20.85
C TYR A 89 7.57 -1.33 -21.05
N MET A 90 7.89 -0.53 -20.02
CA MET A 90 8.94 0.48 -20.11
C MET A 90 10.31 -0.13 -20.41
N ALA A 91 10.69 -1.21 -19.73
CA ALA A 91 11.97 -1.87 -19.98
C ALA A 91 12.06 -2.35 -21.44
N ILE A 92 11.00 -2.97 -21.96
CA ILE A 92 10.91 -3.42 -23.36
C ILE A 92 10.98 -2.24 -24.33
N ASP A 93 10.23 -1.16 -24.08
CA ASP A 93 10.20 0.04 -24.92
C ASP A 93 11.57 0.73 -24.98
N MET A 94 12.27 0.84 -23.84
CA MET A 94 13.64 1.38 -23.78
C MET A 94 14.64 0.53 -24.55
N ILE A 95 14.56 -0.80 -24.42
CA ILE A 95 15.41 -1.72 -25.17
C ILE A 95 15.12 -1.60 -26.67
N LYS A 96 13.85 -1.52 -27.07
CA LYS A 96 13.45 -1.39 -28.47
C LYS A 96 13.94 -0.08 -29.09
N LYS A 97 13.71 1.06 -28.41
CA LYS A 97 14.22 2.37 -28.85
C LYS A 97 15.75 2.40 -28.91
N GLY A 98 16.41 1.79 -27.93
CA GLY A 98 17.86 1.67 -27.91
C GLY A 98 18.40 0.83 -29.06
N TYR A 99 17.74 -0.29 -29.38
CA TYR A 99 18.07 -1.14 -30.53
C TYR A 99 17.92 -0.37 -31.84
N GLU A 100 16.78 0.30 -32.05
CA GLU A 100 16.52 1.10 -33.24
C GLU A 100 17.58 2.19 -33.47
N LEU A 101 18.08 2.82 -32.40
CA LEU A 101 19.16 3.81 -32.47
C LEU A 101 20.50 3.20 -32.89
N VAL A 102 20.80 1.97 -32.46
CA VAL A 102 22.05 1.27 -32.78
C VAL A 102 22.04 0.70 -34.20
N THR A 103 20.88 0.26 -34.69
CA THR A 103 20.74 -0.35 -36.03
C THR A 103 20.57 0.66 -37.16
N LYS A 104 20.43 1.96 -36.88
CA LYS A 104 20.38 2.99 -37.92
C LYS A 104 21.72 3.05 -38.64
N GLU A 105 21.71 2.76 -39.94
CA GLU A 105 22.91 2.69 -40.79
C GLU A 105 23.68 4.01 -40.87
N ASP A 106 22.98 5.15 -40.74
CA ASP A 106 23.56 6.51 -40.71
C ASP A 106 23.85 7.03 -39.29
N GLY A 107 23.82 6.17 -38.27
CA GLY A 107 23.90 6.58 -36.87
C GLY A 107 25.26 7.16 -36.50
N ASP A 108 25.26 8.41 -36.02
CA ASP A 108 26.45 9.01 -35.40
C ASP A 108 26.97 8.14 -34.25
N ARG A 109 28.29 8.18 -34.01
CA ARG A 109 28.91 7.46 -32.87
C ARG A 109 28.29 7.83 -31.52
N LEU A 110 27.66 9.01 -31.44
CA LEU A 110 26.89 9.47 -30.28
C LEU A 110 25.55 8.73 -30.12
N ASP A 111 24.85 8.44 -31.21
CA ASP A 111 23.56 7.76 -31.19
C ASP A 111 23.71 6.28 -30.85
N ILE A 112 24.79 5.63 -31.32
CA ILE A 112 25.16 4.28 -30.88
C ILE A 112 25.38 4.25 -29.36
N LYS A 113 26.12 5.23 -28.80
CA LYS A 113 26.34 5.32 -27.34
C LYS A 113 25.03 5.55 -26.57
N ARG A 114 24.14 6.41 -27.09
CA ARG A 114 22.82 6.66 -26.50
C ARG A 114 21.95 5.41 -26.52
N GLY A 115 21.93 4.69 -27.64
CA GLY A 115 21.19 3.43 -27.77
C GLY A 115 21.69 2.36 -26.80
N LEU A 116 23.01 2.18 -26.69
CA LEU A 116 23.60 1.27 -25.71
C LEU A 116 23.26 1.67 -24.26
N ALA A 117 23.27 2.95 -23.94
CA ALA A 117 22.89 3.45 -22.63
C ALA A 117 21.40 3.18 -22.32
N MET A 118 20.50 3.33 -23.31
CA MET A 118 19.08 3.00 -23.17
C MET A 118 18.84 1.51 -22.95
N ILE A 119 19.52 0.63 -23.69
CA ILE A 119 19.43 -0.82 -23.52
C ILE A 119 19.86 -1.20 -22.09
N LYS A 120 21.01 -0.69 -21.64
CA LYS A 120 21.52 -0.95 -20.28
C LYS A 120 20.58 -0.43 -19.19
N ALA A 121 19.93 0.71 -19.42
CA ALA A 121 18.94 1.24 -18.49
C ALA A 121 17.68 0.34 -18.43
N GLY A 122 17.22 -0.18 -19.57
CA GLY A 122 16.12 -1.17 -19.61
C GLY A 122 16.45 -2.47 -18.86
N GLU A 123 17.66 -3.01 -19.06
CA GLU A 123 18.16 -4.17 -18.30
C GLU A 123 18.22 -3.90 -16.78
N ALA A 124 18.68 -2.70 -16.40
CA ALA A 124 18.74 -2.29 -15.00
C ALA A 124 17.33 -2.22 -14.36
N ILE A 125 16.34 -1.70 -15.09
CA ILE A 125 14.94 -1.68 -14.63
C ILE A 125 14.46 -3.11 -14.39
N GLY A 126 14.66 -4.01 -15.36
CA GLY A 126 14.28 -5.42 -15.24
C GLY A 126 14.86 -6.09 -14.01
N LYS A 127 16.16 -5.89 -13.74
CA LYS A 127 16.85 -6.45 -12.58
C LYS A 127 16.39 -5.85 -11.24
N VAL A 128 16.21 -4.53 -11.17
CA VAL A 128 15.78 -3.83 -9.94
C VAL A 128 14.37 -4.25 -9.55
N THR A 129 13.49 -4.41 -10.54
CA THR A 129 12.09 -4.78 -10.36
C THR A 129 11.88 -6.30 -10.26
N LYS A 130 12.95 -7.09 -10.40
CA LYS A 130 12.94 -8.56 -10.39
C LYS A 130 11.99 -9.16 -11.44
N LEU A 131 11.83 -8.49 -12.58
CA LEU A 131 11.00 -8.96 -13.69
C LEU A 131 11.57 -10.24 -14.34
N ASP A 132 12.84 -10.54 -14.09
CA ASP A 132 13.53 -11.75 -14.50
C ASP A 132 13.17 -12.98 -13.66
N LYS A 133 12.46 -12.81 -12.54
CA LYS A 133 12.12 -13.88 -11.60
C LYS A 133 10.62 -14.14 -11.62
N GLU A 134 10.25 -15.39 -11.36
CA GLU A 134 8.85 -15.76 -11.12
C GLU A 134 8.35 -15.03 -9.86
N ASP A 135 7.09 -14.59 -9.94
CA ASP A 135 6.45 -13.95 -8.80
C ASP A 135 6.28 -14.96 -7.67
N PRO A 136 6.62 -14.58 -6.42
CA PRO A 136 6.37 -15.46 -5.30
C PRO A 136 4.86 -15.71 -5.22
N GLU A 137 4.47 -16.97 -5.07
CA GLU A 137 3.07 -17.31 -4.85
C GLU A 137 2.54 -16.48 -3.67
N PRO A 138 1.34 -15.90 -3.79
CA PRO A 138 0.76 -15.12 -2.72
C PRO A 138 0.63 -16.02 -1.50
N ILE A 139 1.22 -15.61 -0.37
CA ILE A 139 1.08 -16.34 0.88
C ILE A 139 -0.42 -16.36 1.20
N PRO A 140 -1.04 -17.53 1.41
CA PRO A 140 -2.45 -17.63 1.71
C PRO A 140 -2.68 -17.20 3.16
N TYR A 141 -2.70 -15.89 3.39
CA TYR A 141 -2.93 -15.31 4.72
C TYR A 141 -4.29 -15.72 5.29
N ASP A 142 -5.26 -16.01 4.43
CA ASP A 142 -6.59 -16.50 4.82
C ASP A 142 -6.54 -17.89 5.45
N ASP A 143 -5.52 -18.70 5.15
CA ASP A 143 -5.30 -20.02 5.74
C ASP A 143 -4.62 -19.95 7.13
N ILE A 144 -4.10 -18.77 7.51
CA ILE A 144 -3.41 -18.58 8.80
C ILE A 144 -4.46 -18.39 9.89
N VAL A 145 -4.83 -19.49 10.54
CA VAL A 145 -5.71 -19.46 11.72
C VAL A 145 -4.94 -18.88 12.92
N PRO A 146 -5.41 -17.80 13.57
CA PRO A 146 -4.81 -17.30 14.80
C PRO A 146 -4.80 -18.37 15.89
N GLN A 147 -3.68 -18.51 16.59
CA GLN A 147 -3.61 -19.41 17.73
C GLN A 147 -4.55 -18.90 18.84
N SER A 148 -5.47 -19.75 19.29
CA SER A 148 -6.29 -19.46 20.46
C SER A 148 -5.48 -19.67 21.73
N PHE A 149 -5.21 -18.60 22.48
CA PHE A 149 -4.61 -18.69 23.80
C PHE A 149 -5.72 -18.65 24.85
N GLU A 150 -5.94 -19.76 25.54
CA GLU A 150 -6.82 -19.80 26.71
C GLU A 150 -5.99 -19.69 27.99
N PRO A 151 -6.20 -18.66 28.83
CA PRO A 151 -5.54 -18.57 30.12
C PRO A 151 -6.03 -19.71 31.02
N THR A 152 -5.16 -20.71 31.20
CA THR A 152 -5.43 -21.88 32.04
C THR A 152 -4.64 -21.78 33.35
N GLY A 153 -5.33 -21.99 34.47
CA GLY A 153 -4.72 -22.08 35.81
C GLY A 153 -4.20 -23.48 36.17
N ASP A 154 -4.31 -24.45 35.25
CA ASP A 154 -3.82 -25.81 35.43
C ASP A 154 -2.36 -25.92 35.00
N VAL A 155 -1.50 -26.19 35.99
CA VAL A 155 -0.05 -26.32 35.82
C VAL A 155 0.32 -27.58 35.03
N SER A 156 -0.60 -28.55 34.90
CA SER A 156 -0.38 -29.76 34.12
C SER A 156 -0.29 -29.52 32.61
N VAL A 157 -0.81 -28.38 32.11
CA VAL A 157 -0.61 -27.95 30.71
C VAL A 157 0.87 -27.67 30.41
N LEU A 158 1.66 -27.32 31.44
CA LEU A 158 3.11 -27.11 31.35
C LEU A 158 3.92 -28.38 31.66
N GLY A 159 3.28 -29.55 31.77
CA GLY A 159 3.93 -30.83 32.09
C GLY A 159 4.36 -31.00 33.56
N MET A 160 3.92 -30.12 34.46
CA MET A 160 4.24 -30.21 35.88
C MET A 160 3.19 -31.01 36.67
N LYS A 161 3.65 -31.73 37.72
CA LYS A 161 2.75 -32.45 38.62
C LYS A 161 1.91 -31.48 39.44
N LYS A 162 0.59 -31.69 39.44
CA LYS A 162 -0.35 -30.90 40.23
C LYS A 162 -0.08 -31.13 41.73
N ILE A 163 0.07 -30.04 42.48
CA ILE A 163 0.18 -30.11 43.94
C ILE A 163 -1.24 -30.31 44.50
N PRO A 164 -1.50 -31.41 45.25
CA PRO A 164 -2.79 -31.59 45.90
C PRO A 164 -3.03 -30.49 46.95
N GLN A 165 -4.26 -29.98 47.02
CA GLN A 165 -4.69 -28.93 47.97
C GLN A 165 -3.89 -27.61 47.88
N LEU A 166 -3.56 -27.15 46.65
CA LEU A 166 -2.79 -25.92 46.39
C LEU A 166 -3.26 -24.69 47.19
N LYS A 167 -4.58 -24.45 47.29
CA LYS A 167 -5.13 -23.29 48.00
C LYS A 167 -4.86 -23.34 49.51
N GLU A 168 -4.95 -24.53 50.11
CA GLU A 168 -4.69 -24.72 51.54
C GLU A 168 -3.21 -24.59 51.84
N LEU A 169 -2.35 -25.11 50.96
CA LEU A 169 -0.91 -24.94 51.06
C LEU A 169 -0.52 -23.46 50.93
N GLN A 170 -1.11 -22.73 49.98
CA GLN A 170 -0.92 -21.28 49.84
C GLN A 170 -1.34 -20.53 51.11
N ALA A 171 -2.51 -20.84 51.68
CA ALA A 171 -2.97 -20.22 52.92
C ALA A 171 -2.03 -20.53 54.10
N ARG A 172 -1.55 -21.77 54.22
CA ARG A 172 -0.61 -22.20 55.25
C ARG A 172 0.75 -21.48 55.13
N LEU A 173 1.29 -21.40 53.91
CA LEU A 173 2.55 -20.72 53.64
C LEU A 173 2.43 -19.21 53.85
N ARG A 174 1.34 -18.58 53.41
CA ARG A 174 1.06 -17.17 53.68
C ARG A 174 0.94 -16.90 55.18
N LYS A 175 0.30 -17.76 55.95
CA LYS A 175 0.21 -17.61 57.41
C LYS A 175 1.58 -17.80 58.10
N LYS A 176 2.41 -18.72 57.61
CA LYS A 176 3.72 -19.04 58.19
C LYS A 176 4.80 -18.01 57.86
N TYR A 177 4.77 -17.43 56.65
CA TYR A 177 5.84 -16.56 56.14
C TYR A 177 5.38 -15.14 55.81
N GLY A 178 4.07 -14.85 55.86
CA GLY A 178 3.53 -13.53 55.49
C GLY A 178 3.93 -12.39 56.43
N SER A 179 4.36 -12.69 57.67
CA SER A 179 4.88 -11.70 58.62
C SER A 179 6.40 -11.49 58.51
N LEU A 180 7.11 -12.30 57.71
CA LEU A 180 8.56 -12.19 57.47
C LEU A 180 8.89 -11.37 56.22
N ILE A 181 7.85 -10.95 55.47
CA ILE A 181 8.02 -10.03 54.36
C ILE A 181 8.05 -8.64 54.99
N GLU A 182 9.25 -8.08 55.17
CA GLU A 182 9.38 -6.64 55.32
C GLU A 182 8.65 -6.01 54.14
N GLU A 183 7.63 -5.19 54.42
CA GLU A 183 6.94 -4.42 53.39
C GLU A 183 8.01 -3.58 52.68
N ALA A 184 8.44 -4.02 51.50
CA ALA A 184 9.21 -3.19 50.61
C ALA A 184 8.34 -1.96 50.35
N LYS A 185 8.71 -0.82 50.95
CA LYS A 185 8.04 0.45 50.74
C LYS A 185 7.94 0.66 49.23
N VAL A 186 6.72 0.57 48.71
CA VAL A 186 6.43 1.00 47.36
C VAL A 186 6.67 2.51 47.37
N ILE A 187 7.82 2.92 46.86
CA ILE A 187 8.10 4.32 46.58
C ILE A 187 7.13 4.67 45.46
N ALA A 188 6.10 5.46 45.77
CA ALA A 188 5.24 6.03 44.75
C ALA A 188 6.15 6.81 43.79
N ALA A 189 6.17 6.43 42.52
CA ALA A 189 6.82 7.22 41.50
C ALA A 189 6.07 8.56 41.43
N ASP A 190 6.75 9.64 41.81
CA ASP A 190 6.23 11.00 41.67
C ASP A 190 5.82 11.23 40.21
N GLU A 191 4.53 11.46 39.99
CA GLU A 191 3.96 11.89 38.71
C GLU A 191 4.31 13.37 38.43
N ASN A 192 5.60 13.71 38.39
CA ASN A 192 6.05 15.06 38.09
C ASN A 192 7.16 15.12 37.05
N GLU A 193 6.94 14.46 35.91
CA GLU A 193 7.59 14.79 34.64
C GLU A 193 6.55 14.95 33.52
N LYS A 194 5.67 15.95 33.68
CA LYS A 194 5.03 16.61 32.53
C LYS A 194 5.53 18.05 32.43
N SER A 195 6.78 18.18 32.01
CA SER A 195 7.31 19.37 31.35
C SER A 195 8.72 19.06 30.88
N ILE A 196 8.86 18.65 29.62
CA ILE A 196 9.90 19.03 28.65
C ILE A 196 9.90 17.92 27.58
N LEU A 197 9.11 18.16 26.53
CA LEU A 197 9.43 18.03 25.10
C LEU A 197 8.13 18.16 24.30
#